data_AF-A0A7L0QKV8-F1
#
_entry.id   AF-A0A7L0QKV8-F1
#
_cell.length_a   1.000
_cell.length_b   1.000
_cell.length_c   1.000
_cell.angle_alpha   90.00
_cell.angle_beta   90.00
_cell.angle_gamma   90.00
#
_symmetry.space_group_name_H-M   'P 1'
#
loop_
_entity.id
_entity.type
_entity.pdbx_description
1 polymer ?
#
loop_
_entity_poly.entity_id
_entity_poly.type
_entity_poly.pdbx_seq_one_letter_code
_entity_poly.pdbx_strand_id
1 'polypeptide(L)'
;DEAFIPAGESLKDLIDQSQTSGSGSGLPLLVQRTIAKQIQMVRQVGKGRYGEVWMGKWRGEKVAVKVFFTTEEASWFRETEIYQTVLMRHENILGFIAADIKGTGSWTQLYLITDYHENGSLYDFLKCTTLDNRALLKLAYSAACGLCHLHTEIYGTQGKPAIAHRDLKSKNILIKKNGTCCIADLGLAVKFN
;
A
#
# COMPACT_ATOMS: atom_id res chain seq x y z
N ASP A 1 -26.46 7.86 9.26
CA ASP A 1 -26.21 7.99 7.81
C ASP A 1 -24.94 7.25 7.44
N GLU A 2 -25.06 5.95 7.23
CA GLU A 2 -23.97 5.12 6.74
C GLU A 2 -23.70 5.49 5.29
N ALA A 3 -22.46 5.86 4.96
CA ALA A 3 -22.04 6.12 3.60
C ALA A 3 -22.22 4.83 2.77
N PHE A 4 -23.36 4.74 2.07
CA PHE A 4 -23.75 3.59 1.28
C PHE A 4 -22.98 3.64 -0.05
N ILE A 5 -21.89 2.87 -0.14
CA ILE A 5 -21.12 2.78 -1.39
C ILE A 5 -21.87 1.83 -2.33
N PRO A 6 -22.32 2.28 -3.52
CA PRO A 6 -23.15 1.48 -4.43
C PRO A 6 -22.50 0.14 -4.81
N ALA A 7 -23.32 -0.88 -5.04
CA ALA A 7 -22.86 -2.15 -5.59
C ALA A 7 -22.59 -1.99 -7.10
N GLY A 8 -21.42 -2.39 -7.57
CA GLY A 8 -21.05 -2.39 -9.01
C GLY A 8 -19.86 -1.52 -9.38
N GLU A 9 -19.41 -0.60 -8.52
CA GLU A 9 -18.19 0.19 -8.76
C GLU A 9 -16.94 -0.61 -8.44
N SER A 10 -15.93 -0.52 -9.32
CA SER A 10 -14.64 -1.17 -9.07
C SER A 10 -13.87 -0.43 -7.98
N LEU A 11 -12.98 -1.15 -7.28
CA LEU A 11 -12.07 -0.56 -6.28
C LEU A 11 -11.30 0.63 -6.86
N LYS A 12 -10.90 0.54 -8.12
CA LYS A 12 -10.14 1.60 -8.80
C LYS A 12 -11.00 2.86 -8.97
N ASP A 13 -12.24 2.71 -9.43
CA ASP A 13 -13.15 3.84 -9.64
C ASP A 13 -13.42 4.58 -8.33
N LEU A 14 -13.64 3.84 -7.24
CA LEU A 14 -13.87 4.40 -5.91
C LEU A 14 -12.69 5.25 -5.42
N ILE A 15 -11.45 4.81 -5.67
CA ILE A 15 -10.27 5.56 -5.27
C ILE A 15 -10.04 6.77 -6.18
N ASP A 16 -10.28 6.63 -7.48
CA ASP A 16 -10.08 7.72 -8.43
C ASP A 16 -11.11 8.85 -8.19
N GLN A 17 -12.37 8.50 -7.85
CA GLN A 17 -13.41 9.46 -7.44
C GLN A 17 -13.09 10.15 -6.09
N SER A 18 -12.49 9.44 -5.14
CA SER A 18 -12.18 10.05 -3.83
C SER A 18 -11.00 11.01 -3.88
N GLN A 19 -10.11 10.86 -4.87
CA GLN A 19 -8.89 11.65 -5.00
C GLN A 19 -9.09 13.02 -5.62
N THR A 20 -10.13 13.21 -6.45
CA THR A 20 -10.49 14.53 -6.98
C THR A 20 -10.86 15.54 -5.88
N SER A 21 -11.15 15.05 -4.67
CA SER A 21 -11.49 15.86 -3.48
C SER A 21 -10.28 16.38 -2.69
N GLY A 22 -9.05 15.95 -3.01
CA GLY A 22 -7.81 16.64 -2.62
C GLY A 22 -7.23 16.39 -1.21
N SER A 23 -7.74 15.44 -0.41
CA SER A 23 -7.36 15.30 1.02
C SER A 23 -6.30 14.23 1.36
N GLY A 24 -5.76 13.49 0.39
CA GLY A 24 -4.76 12.44 0.62
C GLY A 24 -4.94 11.20 -0.27
N SER A 25 -4.06 10.22 -0.12
CA SER A 25 -4.14 8.94 -0.86
C SER A 25 -5.14 7.98 -0.19
N GLY A 26 -5.86 7.18 -0.99
CA GLY A 26 -6.85 6.19 -0.51
C GLY A 26 -8.30 6.68 -0.51
N LEU A 27 -9.18 5.88 0.13
CA LEU A 27 -10.62 6.15 0.22
C LEU A 27 -10.95 7.19 1.31
N PRO A 28 -12.15 7.80 1.32
CA PRO A 28 -12.55 8.74 2.39
C PRO A 28 -12.60 8.07 3.77
N LEU A 29 -12.33 8.80 4.86
CA LEU A 29 -12.21 8.25 6.23
C LEU A 29 -13.42 7.41 6.69
N LEU A 30 -14.64 7.84 6.37
CA LEU A 30 -15.87 7.11 6.73
C LEU A 30 -15.95 5.76 6.00
N VAL A 31 -15.50 5.72 4.75
CA VAL A 31 -15.38 4.49 3.98
C VAL A 31 -14.30 3.60 4.59
N GLN A 32 -13.12 4.15 4.88
CA GLN A 32 -11.98 3.40 5.43
C GLN A 32 -12.36 2.62 6.70
N ARG A 33 -13.13 3.23 7.62
CA ARG A 33 -13.55 2.64 8.92
C ARG A 33 -14.56 1.48 8.85
N THR A 34 -14.95 1.07 7.65
CA THR A 34 -15.92 -0.02 7.45
C THR A 34 -15.36 -1.18 6.61
N ILE A 35 -14.17 -1.02 6.02
CA ILE A 35 -13.63 -1.96 5.05
C ILE A 35 -13.15 -3.25 5.73
N ALA A 36 -12.54 -3.19 6.91
CA ALA A 36 -12.01 -4.40 7.57
C ALA A 36 -13.10 -5.41 7.93
N LYS A 37 -14.35 -4.95 8.13
CA LYS A 37 -15.51 -5.83 8.36
C LYS A 37 -15.97 -6.54 7.09
N GLN A 38 -15.72 -5.95 5.92
CA GLN A 38 -16.15 -6.47 4.61
C GLN A 38 -15.07 -7.30 3.91
N ILE A 39 -13.81 -7.24 4.37
CA ILE A 39 -12.74 -8.05 3.80
C ILE A 39 -12.86 -9.50 4.26
N GLN A 40 -12.87 -10.40 3.28
CA GLN A 40 -12.66 -11.83 3.49
C GLN A 40 -11.16 -12.14 3.44
N MET A 41 -10.57 -12.54 4.58
CA MET A 41 -9.18 -13.01 4.62
C MET A 41 -9.10 -14.39 3.94
N VAL A 42 -8.20 -14.56 2.97
CA VAL A 42 -8.12 -15.80 2.17
C VAL A 42 -6.91 -16.65 2.53
N ARG A 43 -5.70 -16.09 2.47
CA ARG A 43 -4.47 -16.82 2.83
C ARG A 43 -3.37 -15.86 3.29
N GLN A 44 -2.52 -16.32 4.19
CA GLN A 44 -1.28 -15.61 4.51
C GLN A 44 -0.35 -15.65 3.28
N VAL A 45 0.24 -14.50 2.95
CA VAL A 45 1.19 -14.36 1.82
C VAL A 45 2.59 -13.96 2.29
N GLY A 46 2.72 -13.45 3.51
CA GLY A 46 4.01 -13.12 4.08
C GLY A 46 3.92 -12.85 5.57
N LYS A 47 5.10 -12.79 6.19
CA LYS A 47 5.28 -12.34 7.56
C LYS A 47 6.35 -11.26 7.56
N GLY A 48 5.97 -10.06 7.99
CA GLY A 48 6.85 -8.93 8.14
C GLY A 48 7.39 -8.82 9.57
N ARG A 49 8.13 -7.74 9.83
CA ARG A 49 8.67 -7.45 11.16
C ARG A 49 7.57 -7.18 12.19
N TYR A 50 6.52 -6.46 11.79
CA TYR A 50 5.51 -5.89 12.68
C TYR A 50 4.17 -6.63 12.65
N GLY A 51 4.07 -7.69 11.84
CA GLY A 51 2.81 -8.36 11.62
C GLY A 51 2.82 -9.30 10.42
N GLU A 52 1.63 -9.73 10.03
CA GLU A 52 1.40 -10.69 8.97
C GLU A 52 0.77 -10.01 7.76
N VAL A 53 1.10 -10.46 6.56
CA VAL A 53 0.48 -9.99 5.33
C VAL A 53 -0.40 -11.10 4.78
N TRP A 54 -1.65 -10.77 4.53
CA TRP A 54 -2.67 -11.67 4.02
C TRP A 54 -3.15 -11.19 2.65
N MET A 55 -3.45 -12.13 1.76
CA MET A 55 -4.31 -11.85 0.62
C MET A 55 -5.76 -11.96 1.10
N GLY A 56 -6.51 -10.88 0.93
CA GLY A 56 -7.93 -10.81 1.18
C GLY A 56 -8.71 -10.53 -0.10
N LYS A 57 -10.03 -10.62 -0.01
CA LYS A 57 -10.96 -10.18 -1.05
C LYS A 57 -11.90 -9.11 -0.51
N TRP A 58 -12.04 -8.02 -1.26
CA TRP A 58 -13.05 -6.99 -1.01
C TRP A 58 -13.83 -6.76 -2.30
N ARG A 59 -15.15 -6.96 -2.27
CA ARG A 59 -16.03 -6.83 -3.44
C ARG A 59 -15.56 -7.65 -4.67
N GLY A 60 -14.97 -8.82 -4.42
CA GLY A 60 -14.43 -9.70 -5.47
C GLY A 60 -12.99 -9.40 -5.89
N GLU A 61 -12.46 -8.21 -5.59
CA GLU A 61 -11.10 -7.79 -5.90
C GLU A 61 -10.09 -8.28 -4.85
N LYS A 62 -8.88 -8.67 -5.30
CA LYS A 62 -7.81 -9.10 -4.40
C LYS A 62 -7.12 -7.89 -3.77
N VAL A 63 -6.95 -7.91 -2.45
CA VAL A 63 -6.23 -6.89 -1.68
C VAL A 63 -5.17 -7.53 -0.79
N ALA A 64 -4.11 -6.78 -0.49
CA ALA A 64 -3.12 -7.15 0.51
C ALA A 64 -3.45 -6.47 1.83
N VAL A 65 -3.58 -7.25 2.91
CA VAL A 65 -3.91 -6.78 4.25
C VAL A 65 -2.73 -7.08 5.17
N LYS A 66 -2.01 -6.03 5.58
CA LYS A 66 -0.99 -6.13 6.63
C LYS A 66 -1.71 -5.97 7.97
N VAL A 67 -1.72 -7.05 8.75
CA VAL A 67 -2.31 -7.13 10.08
C VAL A 67 -1.19 -6.95 11.10
N PHE A 68 -1.19 -5.82 11.80
CA PHE A 68 -0.20 -5.54 12.83
C PHE A 68 -0.63 -6.12 14.17
N PHE A 69 0.36 -6.53 14.97
CA PHE A 69 0.13 -6.82 16.39
C PHE A 69 -0.26 -5.53 17.12
N THR A 70 -1.09 -5.63 18.16
CA THR A 70 -1.51 -4.46 18.96
C THR A 70 -0.34 -3.71 19.58
N THR A 71 0.74 -4.41 19.92
CA THR A 71 1.99 -3.82 20.41
C THR A 71 2.71 -2.94 19.38
N GLU A 72 2.34 -3.05 18.10
CA GLU A 72 2.97 -2.36 16.97
C GLU A 72 2.09 -1.21 16.44
N GLU A 73 1.21 -0.64 17.28
CA GLU A 73 0.33 0.48 16.91
C GLU A 73 1.10 1.69 16.36
N ALA A 74 2.23 2.04 16.99
CA ALA A 74 3.07 3.13 16.52
C ALA A 74 3.66 2.88 15.11
N SER A 75 3.96 1.61 14.79
CA SER A 75 4.45 1.18 13.48
C SER A 75 3.33 1.28 12.43
N TRP A 76 2.12 0.82 12.77
CA TRP A 76 0.93 0.96 11.91
C TRP A 76 0.58 2.42 11.63
N PHE A 77 0.57 3.26 12.68
CA PHE A 77 0.26 4.68 12.57
C PHE A 77 1.24 5.39 11.63
N ARG A 78 2.54 5.18 11.85
CA ARG A 78 3.59 5.79 11.01
C ARG A 78 3.48 5.37 9.55
N GLU A 79 3.33 4.07 9.29
CA GLU A 79 3.25 3.57 7.93
C GLU A 79 1.99 4.11 7.22
N THR A 80 0.86 4.15 7.92
CA THR A 80 -0.39 4.73 7.42
C THR A 80 -0.22 6.21 7.12
N GLU A 81 0.41 6.98 8.00
CA GLU A 81 0.65 8.41 7.83
C GLU A 81 1.55 8.71 6.61
N ILE A 82 2.57 7.87 6.37
CA ILE A 82 3.40 8.00 5.17
C ILE A 82 2.55 7.74 3.92
N TYR A 83 1.78 6.64 3.89
CA TYR A 83 0.93 6.32 2.73
C TYR A 83 -0.13 7.39 2.45
N GLN A 84 -0.69 8.00 3.49
CA GLN A 84 -1.71 9.05 3.39
C GLN A 84 -1.15 10.44 3.06
N THR A 85 0.18 10.60 2.97
CA THR A 85 0.81 11.88 2.62
C THR A 85 0.27 12.41 1.29
N VAL A 86 0.07 13.73 1.22
CA VAL A 86 -0.42 14.41 0.02
C VAL A 86 0.58 14.21 -1.13
N LEU A 87 0.07 13.99 -2.34
CA LEU A 87 0.86 13.65 -3.54
C LEU A 87 1.76 12.40 -3.39
N MET A 88 1.48 11.52 -2.42
CA MET A 88 2.24 10.27 -2.24
C MET A 88 1.93 9.22 -3.31
N ARG A 89 0.68 9.15 -3.82
CA ARG A 89 0.29 8.16 -4.82
C ARG A 89 1.08 8.34 -6.12
N HIS A 90 1.67 7.24 -6.57
CA HIS A 90 2.48 7.18 -7.78
C HIS A 90 2.44 5.76 -8.34
N GLU A 91 2.61 5.58 -9.66
CA GLU A 91 2.49 4.27 -10.29
C GLU A 91 3.53 3.25 -9.82
N ASN A 92 4.65 3.70 -9.25
CA ASN A 92 5.71 2.85 -8.69
C ASN A 92 5.81 2.93 -7.16
N ILE A 93 4.74 3.36 -6.49
CA ILE A 93 4.53 3.21 -5.05
C ILE A 93 3.32 2.29 -4.85
N LEU A 94 3.39 1.40 -3.86
CA LEU A 94 2.30 0.47 -3.59
C LEU A 94 1.01 1.25 -3.30
N GLY A 95 -0.07 0.89 -3.99
CA GLY A 95 -1.35 1.58 -3.87
C GLY A 95 -1.95 1.37 -2.49
N PHE A 96 -2.00 2.44 -1.69
CA PHE A 96 -2.76 2.49 -0.45
C PHE A 96 -4.26 2.57 -0.76
N ILE A 97 -5.05 1.75 -0.06
CA ILE A 97 -6.50 1.72 -0.17
C ILE A 97 -7.12 2.32 1.10
N ALA A 98 -6.78 1.76 2.26
CA ALA A 98 -7.36 2.12 3.54
C ALA A 98 -6.50 1.65 4.72
N ALA A 99 -6.74 2.24 5.89
CA ALA A 99 -6.33 1.69 7.17
C ALA A 99 -7.55 1.62 8.09
N ASP A 100 -7.68 0.54 8.85
CA ASP A 100 -8.88 0.29 9.65
C ASP A 100 -8.55 -0.55 10.89
N ILE A 101 -9.40 -0.49 11.91
CA ILE A 101 -9.23 -1.20 13.18
C ILE A 101 -10.39 -2.17 13.34
N LYS A 102 -10.08 -3.45 13.54
CA LYS A 102 -11.07 -4.52 13.70
C LYS A 102 -10.95 -5.18 15.06
N GLY A 103 -12.09 -5.47 15.68
CA GLY A 103 -12.15 -6.16 16.98
C GLY A 103 -12.19 -5.19 18.17
N THR A 104 -12.16 -5.75 19.38
CA THR A 104 -12.24 -5.00 20.64
C THR A 104 -11.28 -5.60 21.68
N GLY A 105 -10.74 -4.75 22.56
CA GLY A 105 -9.88 -5.16 23.67
C GLY A 105 -8.62 -5.90 23.21
N SER A 106 -8.37 -7.07 23.79
CA SER A 106 -7.21 -7.92 23.49
C SER A 106 -7.19 -8.53 22.08
N TRP A 107 -8.29 -8.45 21.33
CA TRP A 107 -8.40 -8.96 19.96
C TRP A 107 -8.40 -7.86 18.90
N THR A 108 -8.00 -6.64 19.28
CA THR A 108 -7.86 -5.53 18.34
C THR A 108 -6.81 -5.88 17.28
N GLN A 109 -7.15 -5.67 16.01
CA GLN A 109 -6.26 -5.86 14.88
C GLN A 109 -6.21 -4.57 14.07
N LEU A 110 -4.99 -4.11 13.78
CA LEU A 110 -4.77 -2.91 12.99
C LEU A 110 -4.47 -3.32 11.56
N TYR A 111 -5.32 -2.92 10.62
CA TYR A 111 -5.22 -3.29 9.22
C TYR A 111 -4.65 -2.12 8.42
N LEU A 112 -3.67 -2.43 7.57
CA LEU A 112 -3.24 -1.58 6.47
C LEU A 112 -3.53 -2.33 5.17
N ILE A 113 -4.40 -1.75 4.34
CA ILE A 113 -4.97 -2.38 3.16
C ILE A 113 -4.40 -1.71 1.92
N THR A 114 -3.85 -2.51 1.02
CA THR A 114 -3.13 -2.09 -0.18
C THR A 114 -3.48 -2.97 -1.38
N ASP A 115 -3.07 -2.54 -2.57
CA ASP A 115 -3.17 -3.35 -3.78
C ASP A 115 -2.46 -4.69 -3.60
N TYR A 116 -3.07 -5.77 -4.11
CA TYR A 116 -2.44 -7.07 -4.18
C TYR A 116 -1.71 -7.27 -5.50
N HIS A 117 -0.46 -7.75 -5.45
CA HIS A 117 0.33 -8.09 -6.63
C HIS A 117 0.70 -9.57 -6.62
N GLU A 118 0.16 -10.32 -7.58
CA GLU A 118 0.27 -11.78 -7.63
C GLU A 118 1.68 -12.30 -7.93
N ASN A 119 2.48 -11.52 -8.66
CA ASN A 119 3.88 -11.84 -8.92
C ASN A 119 4.79 -11.67 -7.68
N GLY A 120 4.23 -11.16 -6.58
CA GLY A 120 4.93 -11.05 -5.30
C GLY A 120 6.09 -10.04 -5.33
N SER A 121 7.08 -10.30 -4.48
CA SER A 121 8.26 -9.45 -4.37
C SER A 121 9.26 -9.73 -5.50
N LEU A 122 10.10 -8.75 -5.83
CA LEU A 122 11.23 -8.90 -6.75
C LEU A 122 12.16 -10.03 -6.28
N TYR A 123 12.33 -10.20 -4.96
CA TYR A 123 13.08 -11.31 -4.38
C TYR A 123 12.50 -12.68 -4.77
N ASP A 124 11.18 -12.86 -4.65
CA ASP A 124 10.53 -14.14 -5.00
C ASP A 124 10.50 -14.34 -6.51
N PHE A 125 10.25 -13.28 -7.26
CA PHE A 125 10.18 -13.30 -8.72
C PHE A 125 11.51 -13.75 -9.36
N LEU A 126 12.63 -13.17 -8.90
CA LEU A 126 13.97 -13.47 -9.44
C LEU A 126 14.51 -14.85 -9.07
N LYS A 127 13.92 -15.53 -8.06
CA LYS A 127 14.28 -16.92 -7.77
C LYS A 127 13.80 -17.89 -8.84
N CYS A 128 12.68 -17.57 -9.48
CA CYS A 128 12.00 -18.46 -10.40
C CYS A 128 12.11 -17.99 -11.86
N THR A 129 12.62 -16.78 -12.09
CA THR A 129 12.56 -16.13 -13.41
C THR A 129 13.88 -15.43 -13.74
N THR A 130 14.48 -15.79 -14.88
CA THR A 130 15.58 -15.05 -15.48
C THR A 130 15.05 -13.91 -16.35
N LEU A 131 15.74 -12.78 -16.37
CA LEU A 131 15.32 -11.60 -17.14
C LEU A 131 16.12 -11.47 -18.44
N ASP A 132 15.45 -11.05 -19.51
CA ASP A 132 16.13 -10.43 -20.64
C ASP A 132 16.46 -8.95 -20.33
N ASN A 133 17.26 -8.32 -21.20
CA ASN A 133 17.67 -6.93 -21.00
C ASN A 133 16.47 -5.97 -20.93
N ARG A 134 15.41 -6.24 -21.69
CA ARG A 134 14.22 -5.38 -21.72
C ARG A 134 13.47 -5.44 -20.40
N ALA A 135 13.23 -6.64 -19.87
CA ALA A 135 12.58 -6.84 -18.58
C ALA A 135 13.43 -6.28 -17.44
N LEU A 136 14.75 -6.52 -17.47
CA LEU A 136 15.68 -5.94 -16.49
C LEU A 136 15.58 -4.42 -16.44
N LEU A 137 15.70 -3.75 -17.59
CA LEU A 137 15.60 -2.29 -17.66
C LEU A 137 14.23 -1.80 -17.20
N LYS A 138 13.15 -2.50 -17.55
CA LYS A 138 11.79 -2.13 -17.13
C LYS A 138 11.61 -2.19 -15.61
N LEU A 139 12.08 -3.27 -14.97
CA LEU A 139 12.00 -3.44 -13.52
C LEU A 139 12.89 -2.44 -12.78
N ALA A 140 14.12 -2.22 -13.27
CA ALA A 140 15.06 -1.26 -12.69
C ALA A 140 14.56 0.18 -12.81
N TYR A 141 14.09 0.57 -14.00
CA TYR A 141 13.56 1.91 -14.26
C TYR A 141 12.35 2.21 -13.38
N SER A 142 11.36 1.31 -13.34
CA SER A 142 10.16 1.51 -12.51
C SER A 142 10.47 1.56 -11.01
N ALA A 143 11.39 0.72 -10.51
CA ALA A 143 11.85 0.82 -9.12
C ALA A 143 12.53 2.17 -8.84
N ALA A 144 13.39 2.64 -9.76
CA ALA A 144 14.05 3.94 -9.65
C ALA A 144 13.06 5.11 -9.69
N CYS A 145 12.03 5.07 -10.54
CA CYS A 145 10.95 6.07 -10.57
C CYS A 145 10.22 6.16 -9.22
N GLY A 146 9.88 5.02 -8.61
CA GLY A 146 9.27 4.99 -7.27
C GLY A 146 10.17 5.61 -6.21
N LEU A 147 11.46 5.29 -6.22
CA LEU A 147 12.41 5.80 -5.24
C LEU A 147 12.67 7.30 -5.44
N CYS A 148 12.78 7.74 -6.70
CA CYS A 148 12.88 9.14 -7.08
C CYS A 148 11.67 9.92 -6.54
N HIS A 149 10.45 9.43 -6.80
CA HIS A 149 9.22 10.05 -6.28
C HIS A 149 9.21 10.18 -4.75
N LEU A 150 9.65 9.14 -4.03
CA LEU A 150 9.80 9.22 -2.57
C LEU A 150 10.75 10.34 -2.16
N HIS A 151 11.94 10.38 -2.78
CA HIS A 151 13.01 11.30 -2.41
C HIS A 151 12.76 12.76 -2.85
N THR A 152 11.97 12.98 -3.89
CA THR A 152 11.69 14.32 -4.42
C THR A 152 10.65 15.04 -3.56
N GLU A 153 11.00 16.21 -3.05
CA GLU A 153 10.04 17.16 -2.50
C GLU A 153 9.16 17.73 -3.62
N ILE A 154 7.85 17.81 -3.40
CA ILE A 154 6.90 18.40 -4.35
C ILE A 154 6.26 19.61 -3.70
N TYR A 155 6.50 20.79 -4.28
CA TYR A 155 5.96 22.06 -3.79
C TYR A 155 4.49 22.24 -4.18
N GLY A 156 3.72 22.87 -3.30
CA GLY A 156 2.30 23.21 -3.51
C GLY A 156 1.65 23.67 -2.20
N THR A 157 0.37 24.04 -2.25
CA THR A 157 -0.42 24.47 -1.07
C THR A 157 -0.45 23.41 0.04
N GLN A 158 -0.40 22.15 -0.36
CA GLN A 158 -0.18 20.98 0.48
C GLN A 158 0.90 20.14 -0.22
N GLY A 159 2.17 20.50 0.00
CA GLY A 159 3.31 19.84 -0.62
C GLY A 159 3.57 18.43 -0.08
N LYS A 160 4.39 17.67 -0.80
CA LYS A 160 4.94 16.40 -0.34
C LYS A 160 6.39 16.61 0.08
N PRO A 161 6.78 16.34 1.34
CA PRO A 161 8.18 16.41 1.74
C PRO A 161 9.02 15.33 1.03
N ALA A 162 10.34 15.51 0.99
CA ALA A 162 11.25 14.41 0.65
C ALA A 162 11.12 13.29 1.71
N ILE A 163 11.06 12.03 1.28
CA ILE A 163 10.85 10.87 2.15
C ILE A 163 11.95 9.84 1.90
N ALA A 164 12.73 9.50 2.92
CA ALA A 164 13.71 8.42 2.83
C ALA A 164 13.09 7.09 3.27
N HIS A 165 13.18 6.04 2.44
CA HIS A 165 12.56 4.73 2.69
C HIS A 165 13.18 3.95 3.88
N ARG A 166 14.51 3.98 3.99
CA ARG A 166 15.34 3.34 5.05
C ARG A 166 15.31 1.81 5.17
N ASP A 167 14.42 1.09 4.48
CA ASP A 167 14.45 -0.39 4.42
C ASP A 167 14.31 -0.92 2.98
N LEU A 168 15.06 -0.33 2.04
CA LEU A 168 14.98 -0.72 0.63
C LEU A 168 15.71 -2.05 0.40
N LYS A 169 14.97 -3.05 -0.04
CA LYS A 169 15.45 -4.40 -0.36
C LYS A 169 14.53 -5.06 -1.38
N SER A 170 14.98 -6.11 -2.05
CA SER A 170 14.19 -6.79 -3.09
C SER A 170 12.87 -7.41 -2.59
N LYS A 171 12.75 -7.70 -1.28
CA LYS A 171 11.49 -8.11 -0.65
C LYS A 171 10.44 -6.99 -0.55
N ASN A 172 10.89 -5.73 -0.56
CA ASN A 172 10.05 -4.52 -0.41
C ASN A 172 9.78 -3.84 -1.76
N ILE A 173 10.08 -4.52 -2.87
CA ILE A 173 9.73 -4.10 -4.24
C ILE A 173 8.81 -5.16 -4.79
N LEU A 174 7.58 -4.80 -5.17
CA LEU A 174 6.57 -5.74 -5.70
C LEU A 174 6.48 -5.63 -7.22
N ILE A 175 6.23 -6.77 -7.87
CA ILE A 175 6.10 -6.85 -9.33
C ILE A 175 4.62 -6.79 -9.72
N LYS A 176 4.27 -5.84 -10.59
CA LYS A 176 2.92 -5.70 -11.14
C LYS A 176 2.70 -6.65 -12.32
N LYS A 177 1.43 -6.89 -12.64
CA LYS A 177 1.03 -7.75 -13.77
C LYS A 177 1.54 -7.24 -15.13
N ASN A 178 1.70 -5.93 -15.29
CA ASN A 178 2.22 -5.32 -16.51
C ASN A 178 3.77 -5.37 -16.61
N GLY A 179 4.47 -5.98 -15.63
CA GLY A 179 5.92 -6.09 -15.60
C GLY A 179 6.66 -4.84 -15.16
N THR A 180 6.00 -3.89 -14.48
CA THR A 180 6.66 -2.81 -13.73
C THR A 180 6.70 -3.13 -12.23
N CYS A 181 7.47 -2.36 -11.48
CA CYS A 181 7.59 -2.49 -10.03
C CYS A 181 6.82 -1.40 -9.26
N CYS A 182 6.57 -1.65 -7.98
CA CYS A 182 6.32 -0.58 -7.01
C CYS A 182 7.01 -0.85 -5.67
N ILE A 183 7.35 0.22 -4.95
CA ILE A 183 7.96 0.17 -3.63
C ILE A 183 6.88 0.00 -2.55
N ALA A 184 7.13 -0.88 -1.59
CA ALA A 184 6.24 -1.23 -0.49
C ALA A 184 6.98 -1.15 0.87
N ASP A 185 6.23 -1.28 1.97
CA ASP A 185 6.74 -1.34 3.35
C ASP A 185 7.44 -0.05 3.81
N LEU A 186 6.61 0.98 4.02
CA LEU A 186 7.05 2.34 4.40
C LEU A 186 7.14 2.53 5.92
N GLY A 187 7.10 1.45 6.71
CA GLY A 187 7.04 1.51 8.18
C GLY A 187 8.29 2.09 8.85
N LEU A 188 9.42 2.17 8.14
CA LEU A 188 10.66 2.79 8.61
C LEU A 188 10.97 4.12 7.93
N ALA A 189 10.09 4.58 7.04
CA ALA A 189 10.32 5.80 6.28
C ALA A 189 10.31 7.05 7.17
N VAL A 190 11.03 8.08 6.73
CA VAL A 190 11.11 9.38 7.42
C VAL A 190 10.87 10.51 6.44
N LYS A 191 10.07 11.50 6.84
CA LYS A 191 9.90 12.77 6.13
C LYS A 191 11.07 13.69 6.49
N PHE A 192 11.61 14.39 5.51
CA PHE A 192 12.52 15.52 5.74
C PHE A 192 11.69 16.70 6.24
N ASN A 193 12.10 17.27 7.37
CA ASN A 193 11.45 18.43 8.00
C ASN A 193 12.21 19.71 7.66
#